data_AF-A0A941UJ81-F1
#
_entry.id   AF-A0A941UJ81-F1
#
_cell.length_a   1.000
_cell.length_b   1.000
_cell.length_c   1.000
_cell.angle_alpha   90.00
_cell.angle_beta   90.00
_cell.angle_gamma   90.00
#
_symmetry.space_group_name_H-M   'P 1'
#
loop_
_entity.id
_entity.type
_entity.pdbx_description
1 polymer ?
#
loop_
_entity_poly.entity_id
_entity_poly.type
_entity_poly.pdbx_seq_one_letter_code
_entity_poly.pdbx_strand_id
1 'polypeptide(L)'
;MTEFDMHPWLQKVSQQYPGKFATANIMFSKIHPGDHIFIGTGCGEPQFLVRSLIEYVQSNPKAFFDTELLQVWALGVAPYGDEKFKDNFRYNSFFIGNNTRQAVNKGLADYTPVFLSQVPSLFARRIVPVDVALIQTSFPDEHGFLSLGISVDIVKAAVENASLVVAQVNVEMPRVHGETFIHIRDVDYLVPGNEPLLEFTSIVSDEIAERIGKYVARIVQDGDTIQVGYGSIPNAILSHLKDKKHLGVHTELMTDGIVELMRTGVVDNSQKDLNRGKTVAAFCMGKRETYRYLHDNPAVEFRQVNYTNNPTVLARQRNMTAINSALEIDLTGQATAESIGEIFYSGIGGQADFMRGAILSPGGKTILAIQSTAENGEVSRIVPFVKEGAGITLGRGDIHYVVTEYGIAYLHGKNIRERAMDLISIAHPKFRPMLIGEAKRRHLIYRDQLYITGEGGEYPEHLEAHRTTHRGFAVFFRPVRMNDEHLLKDFFYQLTNDSMYHRFISMRTDMPHERLQKFVAIDYRREMVILATIEQEGKEVAVGMGQYMIDEKSHTAEVAFVVYQGKGIGAELLTYLTFLAKKQGLLGFAATVLQDNKPMLHLFESMGFEIEKRLDAGTYELTMSFKEA
;
A
#
# COMPACT_ATOMS: atom_id res chain seq x y z
N MET A 1 5.68 -15.86 -45.39
CA MET A 1 4.27 -16.24 -45.16
C MET A 1 3.64 -16.45 -46.51
N THR A 2 3.25 -17.68 -46.83
CA THR A 2 2.36 -17.99 -47.95
C THR A 2 0.95 -17.51 -47.60
N GLU A 3 0.17 -17.03 -48.58
CA GLU A 3 -1.15 -16.36 -48.42
C GLU A 3 -2.24 -17.15 -47.66
N PHE A 4 -1.97 -18.36 -47.16
CA PHE A 4 -3.00 -19.31 -46.74
C PHE A 4 -3.37 -19.32 -45.24
N ASP A 5 -2.61 -18.69 -44.34
CA ASP A 5 -2.90 -18.70 -42.88
C ASP A 5 -3.34 -17.34 -42.30
N MET A 6 -3.58 -16.33 -43.14
CA MET A 6 -4.00 -15.01 -42.68
C MET A 6 -5.52 -14.97 -42.45
N HIS A 7 -5.96 -14.51 -41.28
CA HIS A 7 -7.38 -14.36 -40.94
C HIS A 7 -8.17 -13.63 -42.04
N PRO A 8 -9.40 -14.04 -42.40
CA PRO A 8 -10.14 -13.47 -43.54
C PRO A 8 -10.31 -11.95 -43.48
N TRP A 9 -10.51 -11.39 -42.28
CA TRP A 9 -10.54 -9.94 -42.09
C TRP A 9 -9.22 -9.26 -42.49
N LEU A 10 -8.08 -9.83 -42.09
CA LEU A 10 -6.77 -9.28 -42.43
C LEU A 10 -6.44 -9.42 -43.92
N GLN A 11 -6.99 -10.43 -44.62
CA GLN A 11 -6.92 -10.52 -46.08
C GLN A 11 -7.68 -9.36 -46.76
N LYS A 12 -8.85 -8.98 -46.23
CA LYS A 12 -9.56 -7.80 -46.72
C LYS A 12 -8.76 -6.52 -46.46
N VAL A 13 -8.18 -6.39 -45.27
CA VAL A 13 -7.36 -5.23 -44.88
C VAL A 13 -6.11 -5.13 -45.75
N SER A 14 -5.45 -6.24 -46.08
CA SER A 14 -4.23 -6.24 -46.91
C SER A 14 -4.50 -5.76 -48.34
N GLN A 15 -5.69 -6.02 -48.88
CA GLN A 15 -6.13 -5.49 -50.17
C GLN A 15 -6.39 -3.98 -50.12
N GLN A 16 -6.95 -3.48 -49.01
CA GLN A 16 -7.24 -2.06 -48.82
C GLN A 16 -5.98 -1.22 -48.52
N TYR A 17 -5.00 -1.82 -47.83
CA TYR A 17 -3.76 -1.19 -47.40
C TYR A 17 -2.53 -1.96 -47.92
N PRO A 18 -2.28 -1.94 -49.24
CA PRO A 18 -1.14 -2.63 -49.82
C PRO A 18 0.17 -2.09 -49.23
N GLY A 19 1.10 -2.99 -48.92
CA GLY A 19 2.42 -2.65 -48.35
C GLY A 19 2.47 -2.58 -46.82
N LYS A 20 1.32 -2.61 -46.12
CA LYS A 20 1.30 -2.70 -44.65
C LYS A 20 1.61 -4.09 -44.12
N PHE A 21 1.66 -5.13 -44.95
CA PHE A 21 2.02 -6.49 -44.54
C PHE A 21 3.36 -6.88 -45.17
N ALA A 22 4.31 -7.31 -44.36
CA ALA A 22 5.66 -7.63 -44.80
C ALA A 22 6.22 -8.87 -44.08
N THR A 23 7.23 -9.51 -44.70
CA THR A 23 7.97 -10.61 -44.07
C THR A 23 8.97 -10.08 -43.06
N ALA A 24 9.36 -10.90 -42.08
CA ALA A 24 10.38 -10.55 -41.08
C ALA A 24 11.66 -9.98 -41.74
N ASN A 25 12.11 -10.58 -42.84
CA ASN A 25 13.29 -10.10 -43.57
C ASN A 25 13.14 -8.67 -44.09
N ILE A 26 11.97 -8.30 -44.63
CA ILE A 26 11.74 -6.94 -45.13
C ILE A 26 11.69 -5.96 -43.97
N MET A 27 10.91 -6.29 -42.93
CA MET A 27 10.70 -5.39 -41.78
C MET A 27 12.00 -5.14 -41.02
N PHE A 28 12.70 -6.19 -40.62
CA PHE A 28 13.90 -6.08 -39.79
C PHE A 28 15.12 -5.59 -40.57
N SER A 29 15.14 -5.71 -41.90
CA SER A 29 16.19 -5.06 -42.73
C SER A 29 16.13 -3.53 -42.72
N LYS A 30 15.06 -2.93 -42.17
CA LYS A 30 14.94 -1.47 -41.98
C LYS A 30 15.56 -0.97 -40.69
N ILE A 31 15.96 -1.88 -39.80
CA ILE A 31 16.62 -1.52 -38.54
C ILE A 31 18.12 -1.43 -38.81
N HIS A 32 18.75 -0.38 -38.30
CA HIS A 32 20.16 -0.09 -38.47
C HIS A 32 20.94 -0.37 -37.17
N PRO A 33 22.24 -0.68 -37.26
CA PRO A 33 23.12 -0.68 -36.10
C PRO A 33 23.06 0.64 -35.34
N GLY A 34 22.97 0.57 -34.01
CA GLY A 34 22.82 1.72 -33.11
C GLY A 34 21.40 2.24 -32.91
N ASP A 35 20.38 1.65 -33.56
CA ASP A 35 18.99 2.05 -33.36
C ASP A 35 18.51 1.75 -31.92
N HIS A 36 17.56 2.55 -31.45
CA HIS A 36 16.86 2.35 -30.19
C HIS A 36 15.50 1.70 -30.46
N ILE A 37 15.36 0.45 -30.05
CA ILE A 37 14.13 -0.33 -30.23
C ILE A 37 13.35 -0.32 -28.92
N PHE A 38 12.15 0.26 -28.96
CA PHE A 38 11.17 0.10 -27.91
C PHE A 38 10.35 -1.18 -28.11
N ILE A 39 10.18 -1.95 -27.04
CA ILE A 39 9.33 -3.15 -27.03
C ILE A 39 8.15 -2.93 -26.08
N GLY A 40 6.94 -3.32 -26.51
CA GLY A 40 5.74 -3.28 -25.69
C GLY A 40 5.90 -3.91 -24.31
N THR A 41 5.15 -3.40 -23.33
CA THR A 41 5.37 -3.61 -21.89
C THR A 41 4.40 -4.61 -21.28
N GLY A 42 4.87 -5.32 -20.25
CA GLY A 42 4.05 -6.17 -19.38
C GLY A 42 3.30 -7.25 -20.14
N CYS A 43 1.98 -7.35 -19.91
CA CYS A 43 1.15 -8.37 -20.56
C CYS A 43 0.88 -8.10 -22.05
N GLY A 44 1.12 -6.88 -22.53
CA GLY A 44 0.97 -6.49 -23.93
C GLY A 44 2.22 -6.71 -24.79
N GLU A 45 3.31 -7.24 -24.22
CA GLU A 45 4.56 -7.51 -24.94
C GLU A 45 4.32 -8.41 -26.18
N PRO A 46 4.75 -8.01 -27.40
CA PRO A 46 4.47 -8.75 -28.63
C PRO A 46 5.40 -9.98 -28.77
N GLN A 47 5.05 -11.09 -28.11
CA GLN A 47 5.93 -12.26 -28.00
C GLN A 47 6.31 -12.84 -29.37
N PHE A 48 5.37 -12.93 -30.31
CA PHE A 48 5.65 -13.40 -31.66
C PHE A 48 6.63 -12.49 -32.42
N LEU A 49 6.50 -11.16 -32.31
CA LEU A 49 7.48 -10.23 -32.91
C LEU A 49 8.86 -10.35 -32.27
N VAL A 50 8.92 -10.45 -30.94
CA VAL A 50 10.19 -10.61 -30.22
C VAL A 50 10.90 -11.89 -30.68
N ARG A 51 10.18 -13.02 -30.77
CA ARG A 51 10.75 -14.27 -31.30
C ARG A 51 11.25 -14.11 -32.74
N SER A 52 10.45 -13.46 -33.59
CA SER A 52 10.80 -13.21 -34.99
C SER A 52 12.05 -12.33 -35.14
N LEU A 53 12.22 -11.32 -34.29
CA LEU A 53 13.41 -10.47 -34.26
C LEU A 53 14.66 -11.30 -33.94
N ILE A 54 14.58 -12.15 -32.91
CA ILE A 54 15.68 -13.01 -32.51
C ILE A 54 16.05 -14.02 -33.60
N GLU A 55 15.09 -14.68 -34.22
CA GLU A 55 15.32 -15.61 -35.33
C GLU A 55 15.99 -14.91 -36.52
N TYR A 56 15.58 -13.67 -36.80
CA TYR A 56 16.19 -12.85 -37.84
C TYR A 56 17.64 -12.48 -37.51
N VAL A 57 17.95 -12.08 -36.27
CA VAL A 57 19.31 -11.80 -35.81
C VAL A 57 20.19 -13.04 -35.87
N GLN A 58 19.68 -14.22 -35.47
CA GLN A 58 20.43 -15.48 -35.56
C GLN A 58 20.78 -15.84 -37.00
N SER A 59 19.87 -15.58 -37.94
CA SER A 59 20.10 -15.81 -39.37
C SER A 59 20.99 -14.72 -40.00
N ASN A 60 21.02 -13.53 -39.40
CA ASN A 60 21.74 -12.36 -39.90
C ASN A 60 22.52 -11.69 -38.75
N PRO A 61 23.55 -12.33 -38.17
CA PRO A 61 24.19 -11.87 -36.93
C PRO A 61 24.89 -10.51 -37.05
N LYS A 62 25.07 -10.00 -38.27
CA LYS A 62 25.65 -8.69 -38.58
C LYS A 62 24.62 -7.61 -38.87
N ALA A 63 23.32 -7.92 -38.79
CA ALA A 63 22.26 -6.95 -39.08
C ALA A 63 22.10 -5.91 -37.95
N PHE A 64 22.43 -6.28 -36.71
CA PHE A 64 22.32 -5.42 -35.53
C PHE A 64 23.67 -5.39 -34.82
N PHE A 65 24.11 -4.19 -34.46
CA PHE A 65 25.19 -3.98 -33.50
C PHE A 65 24.82 -2.79 -32.63
N ASP A 66 25.23 -2.85 -31.35
CA ASP A 66 25.05 -1.76 -30.39
C ASP A 66 23.62 -1.21 -30.33
N THR A 67 22.63 -2.06 -30.60
CA THR A 67 21.20 -1.68 -30.61
C THR A 67 20.70 -1.60 -29.19
N GLU A 68 20.10 -0.49 -28.80
CA GLU A 68 19.56 -0.32 -27.46
C GLU A 68 18.10 -0.80 -27.40
N LEU A 69 17.77 -1.65 -26.42
CA LEU A 69 16.42 -2.12 -26.20
C LEU A 69 15.79 -1.40 -25.00
N LEU A 70 14.75 -0.62 -25.26
CA LEU A 70 14.04 0.17 -24.27
C LEU A 70 12.74 -0.54 -23.84
N GLN A 71 12.55 -0.70 -22.53
CA GLN A 71 11.32 -1.28 -21.99
C GLN A 71 11.04 -0.80 -20.56
N VAL A 72 9.77 -0.75 -20.16
CA VAL A 72 9.41 -0.60 -18.73
C VAL A 72 9.58 -1.93 -18.04
N TRP A 73 8.85 -2.97 -18.43
CA TRP A 73 8.92 -4.27 -17.76
C TRP A 73 8.70 -5.41 -18.76
N ALA A 74 9.70 -6.30 -18.85
CA ALA A 74 9.60 -7.60 -19.52
C ALA A 74 8.95 -8.63 -18.59
N LEU A 75 7.72 -9.04 -18.88
CA LEU A 75 7.09 -10.19 -18.20
C LEU A 75 7.35 -11.49 -18.95
N GLY A 76 7.42 -11.41 -20.28
CA GLY A 76 7.60 -12.56 -21.16
C GLY A 76 9.06 -12.98 -21.32
N VAL A 77 9.37 -13.52 -22.49
CA VAL A 77 10.74 -13.92 -22.84
C VAL A 77 11.59 -12.67 -23.06
N ALA A 78 12.79 -12.61 -22.46
CA ALA A 78 13.79 -11.59 -22.74
C ALA A 78 15.04 -12.21 -23.42
N PRO A 79 14.88 -12.93 -24.55
CA PRO A 79 15.96 -13.70 -25.17
C PRO A 79 17.11 -12.84 -25.68
N TYR A 80 16.85 -11.56 -25.95
CA TYR A 80 17.87 -10.56 -26.31
C TYR A 80 18.85 -10.26 -25.16
N GLY A 81 18.51 -10.61 -23.92
CA GLY A 81 19.41 -10.53 -22.77
C GLY A 81 20.42 -11.67 -22.66
N ASP A 82 20.34 -12.70 -23.52
CA ASP A 82 21.29 -13.80 -23.53
C ASP A 82 22.70 -13.30 -23.91
N GLU A 83 23.73 -13.85 -23.26
CA GLU A 83 25.13 -13.46 -23.50
C GLU A 83 25.56 -13.59 -24.97
N LYS A 84 24.95 -14.53 -25.72
CA LYS A 84 25.22 -14.73 -27.15
C LYS A 84 24.81 -13.54 -28.03
N PHE A 85 23.97 -12.63 -27.54
CA PHE A 85 23.52 -11.43 -28.24
C PHE A 85 24.11 -10.13 -27.68
N LYS A 86 25.12 -10.22 -26.79
CA LYS A 86 25.71 -9.04 -26.14
C LYS A 86 26.30 -8.00 -27.10
N ASP A 87 26.74 -8.43 -28.28
CA ASP A 87 27.30 -7.54 -29.31
C ASP A 87 26.18 -6.94 -30.19
N ASN A 88 24.98 -7.54 -30.15
CA ASN A 88 23.82 -7.09 -30.91
C ASN A 88 22.98 -6.11 -30.09
N PHE A 89 22.71 -6.42 -28.82
CA PHE A 89 21.77 -5.70 -27.98
C PHE A 89 22.36 -5.25 -26.66
N ARG A 90 22.00 -4.03 -26.25
CA ARG A 90 22.14 -3.56 -24.88
C ARG A 90 20.77 -3.20 -24.33
N TYR A 91 20.35 -3.87 -23.25
CA TYR A 91 19.04 -3.63 -22.64
C TYR A 91 19.10 -2.45 -21.67
N ASN A 92 18.14 -1.54 -21.76
CA ASN A 92 17.96 -0.43 -20.83
C ASN A 92 16.51 -0.40 -20.31
N SER A 93 16.35 -0.66 -19.02
CA SER A 93 15.04 -0.68 -18.35
C SER A 93 14.70 0.66 -17.72
N PHE A 94 13.45 1.09 -17.86
CA PHE A 94 12.87 2.11 -16.98
C PHE A 94 12.34 1.51 -15.66
N PHE A 95 12.16 0.18 -15.60
CA PHE A 95 11.77 -0.54 -14.39
C PHE A 95 12.36 -1.97 -14.40
N ILE A 96 13.08 -2.39 -13.37
CA ILE A 96 13.78 -3.68 -13.41
C ILE A 96 12.82 -4.84 -13.11
N GLY A 97 12.83 -5.85 -13.97
CA GLY A 97 12.08 -7.10 -13.80
C GLY A 97 12.93 -8.21 -13.17
N ASN A 98 12.30 -9.31 -12.75
CA ASN A 98 13.03 -10.47 -12.20
C ASN A 98 14.04 -11.06 -13.18
N ASN A 99 13.72 -11.06 -14.48
CA ASN A 99 14.54 -11.56 -15.57
C ASN A 99 15.73 -10.65 -15.91
N THR A 100 15.66 -9.35 -15.64
CA THR A 100 16.70 -8.37 -16.00
C THR A 100 17.53 -7.91 -14.81
N ARG A 101 17.07 -8.15 -13.58
CA ARG A 101 17.75 -7.73 -12.32
C ARG A 101 19.20 -8.15 -12.24
N GLN A 102 19.52 -9.41 -12.54
CA GLN A 102 20.89 -9.88 -12.43
C GLN A 102 21.81 -9.21 -13.46
N ALA A 103 21.31 -8.96 -14.67
CA ALA A 103 22.09 -8.32 -15.73
C ALA A 103 22.45 -6.87 -15.35
N VAL A 104 21.48 -6.10 -14.86
CA VAL A 104 21.71 -4.71 -14.40
C VAL A 104 22.77 -4.65 -13.31
N ASN A 105 22.63 -5.48 -12.26
CA ASN A 105 23.57 -5.47 -11.14
C ASN A 105 24.97 -6.02 -11.48
N LYS A 106 25.16 -6.62 -12.66
CA LYS A 106 26.46 -7.04 -13.19
C LYS A 106 27.02 -6.06 -14.24
N GLY A 107 26.33 -4.96 -14.53
CA GLY A 107 26.69 -3.99 -15.58
C GLY A 107 26.48 -4.50 -17.01
N LEU A 108 25.75 -5.61 -17.19
CA LEU A 108 25.43 -6.20 -18.49
C LEU A 108 24.21 -5.54 -19.15
N ALA A 109 23.41 -4.83 -18.37
CA ALA A 109 22.25 -4.05 -18.80
C ALA A 109 22.19 -2.74 -18.00
N ASP A 110 21.40 -1.79 -18.48
CA ASP A 110 21.21 -0.48 -17.89
C ASP A 110 19.87 -0.35 -17.18
N TYR A 111 19.85 0.55 -16.19
CA TYR A 111 18.66 1.02 -15.52
C TYR A 111 18.62 2.55 -15.61
N THR A 112 17.56 3.08 -16.20
CA THR A 112 17.33 4.53 -16.29
C THR A 112 16.32 4.96 -15.21
N PRO A 113 16.78 5.54 -14.09
CA PRO A 113 15.88 6.00 -13.02
C PRO A 113 15.11 7.24 -13.47
N VAL A 114 13.80 7.13 -13.62
CA VAL A 114 12.92 8.23 -14.00
C VAL A 114 11.51 7.99 -13.48
N PHE A 115 10.80 9.07 -13.13
CA PHE A 115 9.35 8.97 -12.88
C PHE A 115 8.64 8.55 -14.17
N LEU A 116 7.79 7.54 -14.08
CA LEU A 116 7.15 6.98 -15.28
C LEU A 116 6.32 8.03 -16.02
N SER A 117 5.72 8.99 -15.29
CA SER A 117 4.99 10.14 -15.85
C SER A 117 5.81 11.01 -16.81
N GLN A 118 7.15 11.02 -16.70
CA GLN A 118 8.04 11.87 -17.49
C GLN A 118 8.54 11.20 -18.78
N VAL A 119 8.50 9.88 -18.87
CA VAL A 119 9.04 9.13 -20.01
C VAL A 119 8.46 9.59 -21.35
N PRO A 120 7.14 9.82 -21.50
CA PRO A 120 6.59 10.35 -22.75
C PRO A 120 7.21 11.68 -23.19
N SER A 121 7.52 12.57 -22.25
CA SER A 121 8.18 13.85 -22.58
C SER A 121 9.64 13.66 -22.99
N LEU A 122 10.33 12.64 -22.48
CA LEU A 122 11.71 12.34 -22.89
C LEU A 122 11.76 11.82 -24.33
N PHE A 123 10.80 10.99 -24.72
CA PHE A 123 10.62 10.55 -26.11
C PHE A 123 10.29 11.72 -27.03
N ALA A 124 9.28 12.53 -26.66
CA ALA A 124 8.86 13.68 -27.46
C ALA A 124 9.99 14.71 -27.70
N ARG A 125 10.87 14.89 -26.72
CA ARG A 125 12.03 15.79 -26.81
C ARG A 125 13.27 15.14 -27.42
N ARG A 126 13.19 13.84 -27.76
CA ARG A 126 14.31 12.99 -28.20
C ARG A 126 15.52 13.03 -27.25
N ILE A 127 15.27 13.22 -25.95
CA ILE A 127 16.31 13.04 -24.92
C ILE A 127 16.60 11.55 -24.78
N VAL A 128 15.53 10.74 -24.82
CA VAL A 128 15.64 9.30 -25.06
C VAL A 128 15.05 9.06 -26.45
N PRO A 129 15.88 8.76 -27.47
CA PRO A 129 15.40 8.47 -28.81
C PRO A 129 14.67 7.12 -28.85
N VAL A 130 13.69 7.03 -29.75
CA VAL A 130 13.03 5.78 -30.10
C VAL A 130 13.02 5.74 -31.63
N ASP A 131 13.78 4.82 -32.20
CA ASP A 131 13.89 4.69 -33.65
C ASP A 131 12.87 3.68 -34.17
N VAL A 132 12.67 2.57 -33.44
CA VAL A 132 11.77 1.48 -33.77
C VAL A 132 10.82 1.19 -32.61
N ALA A 133 9.53 1.02 -32.86
CA ALA A 133 8.56 0.54 -31.88
C ALA A 133 7.98 -0.82 -32.31
N LEU A 134 8.19 -1.84 -31.49
CA LEU A 134 7.60 -3.16 -31.63
C LEU A 134 6.44 -3.29 -30.63
N ILE A 135 5.21 -3.32 -31.13
CA ILE A 135 4.00 -3.26 -30.31
C ILE A 135 3.03 -4.40 -30.63
N GLN A 136 2.02 -4.58 -29.77
CA GLN A 136 0.91 -5.49 -29.99
C GLN A 136 -0.41 -4.72 -30.01
N THR A 137 -1.32 -5.14 -30.88
CA THR A 137 -2.61 -4.46 -31.10
C THR A 137 -3.74 -5.44 -31.38
N SER A 138 -4.97 -4.98 -31.22
CA SER A 138 -6.15 -5.64 -31.78
C SER A 138 -6.10 -5.62 -33.32
N PHE A 139 -7.01 -6.35 -33.96
CA PHE A 139 -7.26 -6.13 -35.38
C PHE A 139 -7.75 -4.70 -35.63
N PRO A 140 -7.46 -4.11 -36.81
CA PRO A 140 -8.07 -2.85 -37.21
C PRO A 140 -9.58 -3.01 -37.33
N ASP A 141 -10.34 -2.02 -36.90
CA ASP A 141 -11.78 -1.95 -37.15
C ASP A 141 -12.10 -1.53 -38.60
N GLU A 142 -13.39 -1.42 -38.92
CA GLU A 142 -13.85 -1.04 -40.26
C GLU A 142 -13.41 0.35 -40.72
N HIS A 143 -13.00 1.20 -39.77
CA HIS A 143 -12.49 2.53 -40.03
C HIS A 143 -10.95 2.58 -40.07
N GLY A 144 -10.27 1.44 -39.90
CA GLY A 144 -8.81 1.34 -39.93
C GLY A 144 -8.13 1.65 -38.60
N PHE A 145 -8.87 1.74 -37.49
CA PHE A 145 -8.29 1.92 -36.16
C PHE A 145 -7.94 0.59 -35.51
N LEU A 146 -6.68 0.45 -35.11
CA LEU A 146 -6.23 -0.58 -34.19
C LEU A 146 -6.33 -0.06 -32.75
N SER A 147 -6.35 -0.96 -31.78
CA SER A 147 -6.27 -0.64 -30.35
C SER A 147 -5.00 -1.24 -29.75
N LEU A 148 -4.22 -0.43 -29.03
CA LEU A 148 -3.13 -0.89 -28.15
C LEU A 148 -3.61 -1.79 -27.00
N GLY A 149 -4.92 -1.78 -26.74
CA GLY A 149 -5.59 -2.70 -25.83
C GLY A 149 -5.13 -2.52 -24.40
N ILE A 150 -4.47 -3.55 -23.85
CA ILE A 150 -4.12 -3.59 -22.43
C ILE A 150 -2.85 -2.82 -22.06
N SER A 151 -2.10 -2.26 -23.02
CA SER A 151 -0.85 -1.52 -22.75
C SER A 151 -0.80 -0.21 -23.53
N VAL A 152 -1.23 0.89 -22.90
CA VAL A 152 -1.10 2.25 -23.44
C VAL A 152 0.14 2.94 -22.86
N ASP A 153 0.21 2.97 -21.53
CA ASP A 153 1.32 3.42 -20.71
C ASP A 153 2.31 4.40 -21.38
N ILE A 154 3.54 3.96 -21.66
CA ILE A 154 4.52 4.65 -22.50
C ILE A 154 4.54 4.09 -23.93
N VAL A 155 3.86 2.97 -24.21
CA VAL A 155 3.75 2.36 -25.54
C VAL A 155 3.20 3.36 -26.56
N LYS A 156 2.14 4.09 -26.19
CA LYS A 156 1.54 5.10 -27.08
C LYS A 156 2.55 6.21 -27.41
N ALA A 157 3.31 6.68 -26.42
CA ALA A 157 4.35 7.67 -26.63
C ALA A 157 5.48 7.13 -27.52
N ALA A 158 5.87 5.87 -27.38
CA ALA A 158 6.87 5.25 -28.25
C ALA A 158 6.38 5.19 -29.71
N VAL A 159 5.12 4.79 -29.93
CA VAL A 159 4.51 4.77 -31.27
C VAL A 159 4.47 6.16 -31.91
N GLU A 160 4.14 7.20 -31.14
CA GLU A 160 4.05 8.57 -31.63
C GLU A 160 5.42 9.18 -31.98
N ASN A 161 6.52 8.60 -31.50
CA ASN A 161 7.87 9.15 -31.67
C ASN A 161 8.83 8.26 -32.47
N ALA A 162 8.48 6.99 -32.71
CA ALA A 162 9.27 6.07 -33.51
C ALA A 162 9.28 6.44 -34.99
N SER A 163 10.40 6.18 -35.66
CA SER A 163 10.51 6.33 -37.12
C SER A 163 10.00 5.09 -37.86
N LEU A 164 9.98 3.94 -37.19
CA LEU A 164 9.46 2.67 -37.69
C LEU A 164 8.54 2.02 -36.64
N VAL A 165 7.29 1.77 -36.99
CA VAL A 165 6.31 1.10 -36.11
C VAL A 165 5.90 -0.25 -36.70
N VAL A 166 6.18 -1.32 -35.98
CA VAL A 166 5.79 -2.70 -36.34
C VAL A 166 4.80 -3.22 -35.30
N ALA A 167 3.58 -3.53 -35.74
CA ALA A 167 2.52 -4.01 -34.88
C ALA A 167 2.20 -5.48 -35.12
N GLN A 168 2.29 -6.27 -34.05
CA GLN A 168 1.68 -7.59 -33.99
C GLN A 168 0.17 -7.41 -33.88
N VAL A 169 -0.58 -7.91 -34.85
CA VAL A 169 -2.05 -7.91 -34.78
C VAL A 169 -2.52 -9.23 -34.20
N ASN A 170 -3.25 -9.15 -33.09
CA ASN A 170 -3.71 -10.29 -32.32
C ASN A 170 -5.21 -10.15 -32.02
N VAL A 171 -5.99 -11.16 -32.40
CA VAL A 171 -7.44 -11.21 -32.13
C VAL A 171 -7.78 -11.25 -30.65
N GLU A 172 -6.88 -11.76 -29.80
CA GLU A 172 -7.06 -11.82 -28.35
C GLU A 172 -6.80 -10.47 -27.65
N MET A 173 -6.18 -9.50 -28.33
CA MET A 173 -5.96 -8.16 -27.78
C MET A 173 -7.30 -7.39 -27.72
N PRO A 174 -7.79 -7.00 -26.53
CA PRO A 174 -9.08 -6.32 -26.43
C PRO A 174 -9.04 -4.91 -27.02
N ARG A 175 -10.18 -4.47 -27.54
CA ARG A 175 -10.39 -3.08 -27.98
C ARG A 175 -10.82 -2.25 -26.77
N VAL A 176 -9.86 -1.69 -26.04
CA VAL A 176 -10.12 -0.87 -24.86
C VAL A 176 -10.33 0.58 -25.29
N HIS A 177 -11.23 1.32 -24.64
CA HIS A 177 -11.49 2.74 -24.98
C HIS A 177 -10.41 3.66 -24.39
N GLY A 178 -10.34 4.90 -24.88
CA GLY A 178 -9.39 5.93 -24.41
C GLY A 178 -8.36 6.32 -25.47
N GLU A 179 -7.14 6.58 -25.02
CA GLU A 179 -5.99 6.96 -25.88
C GLU A 179 -5.28 5.72 -26.47
N THR A 180 -6.01 4.61 -26.57
CA THR A 180 -5.56 3.30 -27.06
C THR A 180 -5.49 3.22 -28.58
N PHE A 181 -6.28 4.04 -29.28
CA PHE A 181 -6.44 3.92 -30.72
C PHE A 181 -5.23 4.48 -31.49
N ILE A 182 -4.82 3.75 -32.52
CA ILE A 182 -3.87 4.18 -33.55
C ILE A 182 -4.45 3.82 -34.92
N HIS A 183 -4.23 4.65 -35.94
CA HIS A 183 -4.73 4.34 -37.27
C HIS A 183 -3.71 3.47 -38.01
N ILE A 184 -4.15 2.55 -38.86
CA ILE A 184 -3.27 1.69 -39.70
C ILE A 184 -2.29 2.47 -40.58
N ARG A 185 -2.58 3.76 -40.82
CA ARG A 185 -1.69 4.65 -41.57
C ARG A 185 -0.44 5.01 -40.78
N ASP A 186 -0.54 5.06 -39.46
CA ASP A 186 0.52 5.42 -38.52
C ASP A 186 1.41 4.21 -38.15
N VAL A 187 1.13 3.04 -38.71
CA VAL A 187 1.90 1.80 -38.49
C VAL A 187 2.55 1.38 -39.79
N ASP A 188 3.86 1.16 -39.83
CA ASP A 188 4.55 0.78 -41.08
C ASP A 188 4.24 -0.65 -41.49
N TYR A 189 4.30 -1.58 -40.54
CA TYR A 189 4.07 -3.00 -40.81
C TYR A 189 3.16 -3.68 -39.78
N LEU A 190 2.23 -4.48 -40.27
CA LEU A 190 1.36 -5.36 -39.52
C LEU A 190 1.84 -6.81 -39.68
N VAL A 191 1.93 -7.49 -38.55
CA VAL A 191 2.37 -8.89 -38.47
C VAL A 191 1.25 -9.72 -37.82
N PRO A 192 0.57 -10.58 -38.59
CA PRO A 192 -0.38 -11.52 -38.01
C PRO A 192 0.32 -12.46 -37.02
N GLY A 193 -0.07 -12.38 -35.75
CA GLY A 193 0.55 -13.15 -34.67
C GLY A 193 -0.46 -13.42 -33.57
N ASN A 194 -1.44 -14.30 -33.86
CA ASN A 194 -2.44 -14.71 -32.89
C ASN A 194 -1.83 -15.66 -31.86
N GLU A 195 -1.77 -15.20 -30.61
CA GLU A 195 -1.33 -16.00 -29.46
C GLU A 195 -2.11 -15.54 -28.22
N PRO A 196 -2.30 -16.39 -27.19
CA PRO A 196 -2.84 -15.92 -25.92
C PRO A 196 -2.00 -14.76 -25.36
N LEU A 197 -2.66 -13.71 -24.88
CA LEU A 197 -1.96 -12.65 -24.15
C LEU A 197 -1.32 -13.23 -22.89
N LEU A 198 -0.20 -12.65 -22.48
CA LEU A 198 0.44 -13.02 -21.22
C LEU A 198 -0.51 -12.73 -20.06
N GLU A 199 -0.63 -13.67 -19.14
CA GLU A 199 -1.40 -13.50 -17.91
C GLU A 199 -0.47 -13.25 -16.73
N PHE A 200 -0.90 -12.36 -15.83
CA PHE A 200 -0.23 -12.18 -14.57
C PHE A 200 -1.07 -12.81 -13.46
N THR A 201 -0.46 -13.73 -12.71
CA THR A 201 -1.07 -14.28 -11.51
C THR A 201 -0.14 -14.04 -10.33
N SER A 202 -0.68 -13.47 -9.27
CA SER A 202 0.02 -13.44 -7.98
C SER A 202 -0.29 -14.72 -7.23
N ILE A 203 0.69 -15.29 -6.53
CA ILE A 203 0.43 -16.32 -5.53
C ILE A 203 -0.51 -15.74 -4.46
N VAL A 204 -1.62 -16.44 -4.21
CA VAL A 204 -2.72 -16.00 -3.34
C VAL A 204 -2.43 -16.34 -1.88
N SER A 205 -2.65 -15.33 -1.03
CA SER A 205 -2.98 -15.37 0.39
C SER A 205 -2.00 -16.07 1.34
N ASP A 206 -1.14 -15.26 1.94
CA ASP A 206 -0.60 -15.48 3.29
C ASP A 206 -1.53 -14.74 4.28
N GLU A 207 -1.74 -15.28 5.49
CA GLU A 207 -2.49 -14.62 6.57
C GLU A 207 -2.00 -13.19 6.83
N ILE A 208 -0.70 -12.94 6.58
CA ILE A 208 -0.07 -11.62 6.63
C ILE A 208 -0.76 -10.63 5.67
N ALA A 209 -0.99 -11.02 4.41
CA ALA A 209 -1.60 -10.14 3.41
C ALA A 209 -3.06 -9.83 3.75
N GLU A 210 -3.80 -10.83 4.25
CA GLU A 210 -5.18 -10.67 4.71
C GLU A 210 -5.29 -9.69 5.89
N ARG A 211 -4.37 -9.77 6.86
CA ARG A 211 -4.31 -8.81 7.97
C ARG A 211 -4.03 -7.39 7.49
N ILE A 212 -3.06 -7.21 6.60
CA ILE A 212 -2.77 -5.91 5.98
C ILE A 212 -4.00 -5.37 5.24
N GLY A 213 -4.67 -6.21 4.45
CA GLY A 213 -5.88 -5.85 3.71
C GLY A 213 -6.99 -5.32 4.62
N LYS A 214 -7.25 -6.00 5.75
CA LYS A 214 -8.22 -5.55 6.76
C LYS A 214 -7.87 -4.18 7.34
N TYR A 215 -6.60 -3.93 7.66
CA TYR A 215 -6.19 -2.62 8.18
C TYR A 215 -6.32 -1.51 7.13
N VAL A 216 -5.91 -1.76 5.90
CA VAL A 216 -6.03 -0.77 4.82
C VAL A 216 -7.51 -0.45 4.56
N ALA A 217 -8.40 -1.44 4.60
CA ALA A 217 -9.85 -1.24 4.44
C ALA A 217 -10.48 -0.35 5.54
N ARG A 218 -9.83 -0.20 6.71
CA ARG A 218 -10.25 0.77 7.75
C ARG A 218 -9.91 2.22 7.38
N ILE A 219 -8.90 2.44 6.53
CA ILE A 219 -8.45 3.77 6.09
C ILE A 219 -9.23 4.23 4.84
N VAL A 220 -9.50 3.31 3.91
CA VAL A 220 -10.29 3.58 2.71
C VAL A 220 -11.74 3.87 3.10
N GLN A 221 -12.30 4.97 2.59
CA GLN A 221 -13.66 5.41 2.87
C GLN A 221 -14.55 5.28 1.62
N ASP A 222 -15.86 5.25 1.82
CA ASP A 222 -16.82 5.34 0.71
C ASP A 222 -16.60 6.63 -0.08
N GLY A 223 -16.64 6.55 -1.41
CA GLY A 223 -16.39 7.70 -2.28
C GLY A 223 -14.91 8.05 -2.51
N ASP A 224 -13.95 7.33 -1.94
CA ASP A 224 -12.52 7.51 -2.25
C ASP A 224 -12.22 7.16 -3.71
N THR A 225 -11.25 7.87 -4.31
CA THR A 225 -10.68 7.50 -5.61
C THR A 225 -9.38 6.73 -5.38
N ILE A 226 -9.36 5.43 -5.69
CA ILE A 226 -8.24 4.56 -5.34
C ILE A 226 -7.25 4.36 -6.49
N GLN A 227 -5.97 4.30 -6.13
CA GLN A 227 -4.92 3.65 -6.89
C GLN A 227 -4.32 2.53 -6.03
N VAL A 228 -4.18 1.34 -6.62
CA VAL A 228 -3.58 0.18 -5.96
C VAL A 228 -2.65 -0.51 -6.94
N GLY A 229 -1.47 -0.93 -6.46
CA GLY A 229 -0.52 -1.71 -7.26
C GLY A 229 -0.94 -3.16 -7.51
N TYR A 230 0.03 -4.04 -7.75
CA TYR A 230 -0.17 -5.47 -7.99
C TYR A 230 0.59 -6.34 -6.97
N GLY A 231 0.21 -7.61 -6.90
CA GLY A 231 0.82 -8.61 -6.01
C GLY A 231 -0.13 -9.05 -4.90
N SER A 232 0.37 -9.90 -4.00
CA SER A 232 -0.45 -10.54 -2.97
C SER A 232 -1.10 -9.53 -2.01
N ILE A 233 -0.35 -8.52 -1.54
CA ILE A 233 -0.86 -7.49 -0.64
C ILE A 233 -1.92 -6.61 -1.32
N PRO A 234 -1.67 -5.97 -2.48
CA PRO A 234 -2.71 -5.26 -3.23
C PRO A 234 -3.98 -6.08 -3.49
N ASN A 235 -3.83 -7.36 -3.86
CA ASN A 235 -4.97 -8.23 -4.12
C ASN A 235 -5.79 -8.52 -2.86
N ALA A 236 -5.13 -8.73 -1.71
CA ALA A 236 -5.80 -8.85 -0.42
C ALA A 236 -6.46 -7.53 0.00
N ILE A 237 -5.83 -6.38 -0.24
CA ILE A 237 -6.44 -5.08 0.03
C ILE A 237 -7.75 -4.94 -0.75
N LEU A 238 -7.75 -5.20 -2.06
CA LEU A 238 -8.94 -5.09 -2.91
C LEU A 238 -10.06 -6.04 -2.46
N SER A 239 -9.76 -7.26 -1.99
CA SER A 239 -10.78 -8.21 -1.51
C SER A 239 -11.49 -7.72 -0.23
N HIS A 240 -10.83 -6.92 0.61
CA HIS A 240 -11.39 -6.30 1.81
C HIS A 240 -12.13 -4.97 1.54
N LEU A 241 -12.16 -4.49 0.30
CA LEU A 241 -12.94 -3.30 -0.08
C LEU A 241 -14.36 -3.60 -0.56
N LYS A 242 -14.78 -4.87 -0.60
CA LYS A 242 -16.08 -5.31 -1.12
C LYS A 242 -17.32 -4.67 -0.46
N ASP A 243 -17.18 -4.22 0.79
CA ASP A 243 -18.27 -3.62 1.56
C ASP A 243 -18.30 -2.08 1.44
N LYS A 244 -17.33 -1.49 0.72
CA LYS A 244 -17.31 -0.06 0.41
C LYS A 244 -18.34 0.29 -0.66
N LYS A 245 -18.63 1.59 -0.78
CA LYS A 245 -19.56 2.12 -1.78
C LYS A 245 -18.98 3.28 -2.53
N HIS A 246 -19.40 3.39 -3.79
CA HIS A 246 -19.13 4.54 -4.65
C HIS A 246 -17.65 4.83 -4.86
N LEU A 247 -16.80 3.79 -4.84
CA LEU A 247 -15.38 3.96 -5.08
C LEU A 247 -15.13 4.43 -6.51
N GLY A 248 -14.16 5.34 -6.65
CA GLY A 248 -13.58 5.72 -7.93
C GLY A 248 -12.27 5.00 -8.17
N VAL A 249 -11.89 4.81 -9.43
CA VAL A 249 -10.58 4.26 -9.81
C VAL A 249 -9.89 5.20 -10.80
N HIS A 250 -8.71 5.64 -10.42
CA HIS A 250 -7.73 6.33 -11.27
C HIS A 250 -6.37 5.75 -10.90
N THR A 251 -5.90 4.76 -11.66
CA THR A 251 -4.73 3.94 -11.31
C THR A 251 -3.70 3.95 -12.43
N GLU A 252 -2.47 3.54 -12.13
CA GLU A 252 -1.49 3.20 -13.17
C GLU A 252 -1.88 1.85 -13.83
N LEU A 253 -2.10 0.85 -12.97
CA LEU A 253 -2.28 -0.54 -13.36
C LEU A 253 -3.67 -1.04 -12.98
N MET A 254 -4.37 -1.61 -13.96
CA MET A 254 -5.60 -2.37 -13.78
C MET A 254 -5.30 -3.84 -13.47
N THR A 255 -5.95 -4.40 -12.46
CA THR A 255 -5.82 -5.80 -12.03
C THR A 255 -7.17 -6.52 -11.96
N ASP A 256 -7.15 -7.85 -11.82
CA ASP A 256 -8.36 -8.66 -11.63
C ASP A 256 -9.22 -8.18 -10.45
N GLY A 257 -8.60 -7.77 -9.35
CA GLY A 257 -9.30 -7.31 -8.16
C GLY A 257 -10.10 -6.02 -8.38
N ILE A 258 -9.57 -5.09 -9.19
CA ILE A 258 -10.30 -3.87 -9.55
C ILE A 258 -11.52 -4.22 -10.41
N VAL A 259 -11.35 -5.10 -11.39
CA VAL A 259 -12.45 -5.57 -12.25
C VAL A 259 -13.54 -6.26 -11.43
N GLU A 260 -13.18 -7.02 -10.40
CA GLU A 260 -14.17 -7.65 -9.52
C GLU A 260 -14.97 -6.63 -8.70
N LEU A 261 -14.32 -5.57 -8.19
CA LEU A 261 -15.02 -4.47 -7.52
C LEU A 261 -15.94 -3.69 -8.47
N MET A 262 -15.58 -3.59 -9.76
CA MET A 262 -16.46 -3.02 -10.78
C MET A 262 -17.68 -3.91 -11.05
N ARG A 263 -17.48 -5.22 -11.21
CA ARG A 263 -18.56 -6.20 -11.46
C ARG A 263 -19.59 -6.24 -10.32
N THR A 264 -19.12 -6.10 -9.09
CA THR A 264 -19.96 -6.09 -7.88
C THR A 264 -20.58 -4.74 -7.57
N GLY A 265 -20.29 -3.70 -8.37
CA GLY A 265 -20.86 -2.35 -8.22
C GLY A 265 -20.26 -1.53 -7.08
N VAL A 266 -19.20 -2.01 -6.43
CA VAL A 266 -18.45 -1.26 -5.41
C VAL A 266 -17.73 -0.07 -6.05
N VAL A 267 -17.13 -0.30 -7.21
CA VAL A 267 -16.54 0.74 -8.06
C VAL A 267 -17.56 1.16 -9.11
N ASP A 268 -18.07 2.38 -8.96
CA ASP A 268 -19.01 2.99 -9.92
C ASP A 268 -18.49 4.33 -10.48
N ASN A 269 -17.37 4.85 -9.93
CA ASN A 269 -16.76 6.12 -10.33
C ASN A 269 -17.71 7.34 -10.24
N SER A 270 -18.82 7.23 -9.52
CA SER A 270 -19.89 8.24 -9.46
C SER A 270 -19.47 9.51 -8.71
N GLN A 271 -18.49 9.38 -7.80
CA GLN A 271 -18.02 10.46 -6.94
C GLN A 271 -16.69 11.08 -7.38
N LYS A 272 -16.09 10.62 -8.49
CA LYS A 272 -14.88 11.24 -9.05
C LYS A 272 -15.16 12.66 -9.58
N ASP A 273 -14.16 13.53 -9.49
CA ASP A 273 -14.22 14.88 -10.06
C ASP A 273 -13.74 14.91 -11.51
N LEU A 274 -12.74 14.09 -11.85
CA LEU A 274 -12.27 13.89 -13.22
C LEU A 274 -12.65 12.50 -13.72
N ASN A 275 -12.99 12.41 -15.01
CA ASN A 275 -13.41 11.15 -15.65
C ASN A 275 -14.54 10.45 -14.86
N ARG A 276 -15.55 11.23 -14.42
CA ARG A 276 -16.68 10.71 -13.66
C ARG A 276 -17.39 9.60 -14.43
N GLY A 277 -17.73 8.51 -13.74
CA GLY A 277 -18.34 7.32 -14.34
C GLY A 277 -17.38 6.45 -15.16
N LYS A 278 -16.08 6.76 -15.19
CA LYS A 278 -15.05 5.97 -15.88
C LYS A 278 -13.97 5.49 -14.92
N THR A 279 -13.64 4.22 -15.00
CA THR A 279 -12.41 3.67 -14.44
C THR A 279 -11.26 4.02 -15.39
N VAL A 280 -10.22 4.69 -14.88
CA VAL A 280 -9.06 5.13 -15.67
C VAL A 280 -7.82 4.35 -15.26
N ALA A 281 -7.08 3.80 -16.24
CA ALA A 281 -5.79 3.13 -16.04
C ALA A 281 -4.81 3.44 -17.18
N ALA A 282 -3.53 3.06 -17.05
CA ALA A 282 -2.55 3.16 -18.12
C ALA A 282 -2.29 1.83 -18.82
N PHE A 283 -2.32 0.73 -18.06
CA PHE A 283 -2.21 -0.62 -18.59
C PHE A 283 -2.90 -1.64 -17.69
N CYS A 284 -2.96 -2.91 -18.12
CA CYS A 284 -3.57 -4.01 -17.39
C CYS A 284 -2.66 -5.23 -17.32
N MET A 285 -2.66 -5.88 -16.16
CA MET A 285 -2.06 -7.18 -15.92
C MET A 285 -3.05 -8.03 -15.14
N GLY A 286 -3.54 -9.10 -15.76
CA GLY A 286 -4.54 -9.96 -15.15
C GLY A 286 -4.71 -11.25 -15.92
N LYS A 287 -5.90 -11.85 -15.80
CA LYS A 287 -6.28 -13.08 -16.51
C LYS A 287 -7.07 -12.78 -17.77
N ARG A 288 -7.25 -13.80 -18.62
CA ARG A 288 -8.05 -13.70 -19.84
C ARG A 288 -9.48 -13.18 -19.60
N GLU A 289 -10.11 -13.54 -18.50
CA GLU A 289 -11.46 -13.06 -18.14
C GLU A 289 -11.48 -11.54 -17.90
N THR A 290 -10.40 -10.99 -17.36
CA THR A 290 -10.23 -9.55 -17.17
C THR A 290 -10.09 -8.88 -18.53
N TYR A 291 -9.23 -9.38 -19.41
CA TYR A 291 -9.07 -8.82 -20.76
C TYR A 291 -10.38 -8.83 -21.57
N ARG A 292 -11.17 -9.91 -21.47
CA ARG A 292 -12.50 -9.99 -22.08
C ARG A 292 -13.48 -8.96 -21.52
N TYR A 293 -13.44 -8.70 -20.21
CA TYR A 293 -14.30 -7.70 -19.58
C TYR A 293 -13.95 -6.26 -20.00
N LEU A 294 -12.68 -6.00 -20.33
CA LEU A 294 -12.23 -4.70 -20.83
C LEU A 294 -12.61 -4.47 -22.30
N HIS A 295 -12.84 -5.53 -23.07
CA HIS A 295 -13.14 -5.44 -24.50
C HIS A 295 -14.42 -4.63 -24.75
N ASP A 296 -14.26 -3.49 -25.42
CA ASP A 296 -15.29 -2.53 -25.82
C ASP A 296 -16.21 -2.07 -24.67
N ASN A 297 -15.70 -2.09 -23.44
CA ASN A 297 -16.45 -1.65 -22.26
C ASN A 297 -16.35 -0.12 -22.11
N PRO A 298 -17.44 0.63 -22.30
CA PRO A 298 -17.39 2.09 -22.24
C PRO A 298 -17.11 2.61 -20.83
N ALA A 299 -17.26 1.82 -19.76
CA ALA A 299 -16.96 2.27 -18.41
C ALA A 299 -15.44 2.35 -18.12
N VAL A 300 -14.60 1.89 -19.04
CA VAL A 300 -13.13 1.86 -18.88
C VAL A 300 -12.48 2.77 -19.90
N GLU A 301 -11.44 3.51 -19.48
CA GLU A 301 -10.63 4.34 -20.37
C GLU A 301 -9.14 4.16 -20.04
N PHE A 302 -8.33 3.75 -21.03
CA PHE A 302 -6.88 3.69 -20.87
C PHE A 302 -6.22 4.93 -21.44
N ARG A 303 -5.28 5.52 -20.70
CA ARG A 303 -4.61 6.79 -21.04
C ARG A 303 -3.11 6.70 -20.78
N GLN A 304 -2.33 7.58 -21.41
CA GLN A 304 -0.88 7.59 -21.23
C GLN A 304 -0.46 7.93 -19.80
N VAL A 305 0.74 7.48 -19.39
CA VAL A 305 1.28 7.73 -18.03
C VAL A 305 1.52 9.21 -17.72
N ASN A 306 1.74 10.06 -18.72
CA ASN A 306 1.82 11.51 -18.54
C ASN A 306 0.46 12.16 -18.21
N TYR A 307 -0.63 11.40 -18.21
CA TYR A 307 -1.94 11.76 -17.68
C TYR A 307 -2.26 11.00 -16.38
N THR A 308 -2.22 9.66 -16.43
CA THR A 308 -2.64 8.84 -15.28
C THR A 308 -1.77 9.08 -14.05
N ASN A 309 -0.46 9.24 -14.27
CA ASN A 309 0.52 9.42 -13.22
C ASN A 309 0.92 10.89 -13.07
N ASN A 310 0.21 11.84 -13.67
CA ASN A 310 0.60 13.24 -13.55
C ASN A 310 0.15 13.80 -12.19
N PRO A 311 1.06 14.27 -11.31
CA PRO A 311 0.66 14.77 -10.00
C PRO A 311 -0.37 15.91 -10.06
N THR A 312 -0.38 16.71 -11.14
CA THR A 312 -1.36 17.79 -11.32
C THR A 312 -2.75 17.29 -11.71
N VAL A 313 -2.85 16.14 -12.39
CA VAL A 313 -4.12 15.45 -12.67
C VAL A 313 -4.61 14.75 -11.41
N LEU A 314 -3.71 14.06 -10.71
CA LEU A 314 -3.99 13.34 -9.48
C LEU A 314 -4.49 14.27 -8.36
N ALA A 315 -3.87 15.44 -8.21
CA ALA A 315 -4.29 16.46 -7.23
C ALA A 315 -5.73 16.95 -7.42
N ARG A 316 -6.30 16.77 -8.62
CA ARG A 316 -7.68 17.17 -8.96
C ARG A 316 -8.70 16.07 -8.70
N GLN A 317 -8.27 14.85 -8.40
CA GLN A 317 -9.18 13.82 -7.88
C GLN A 317 -9.40 14.10 -6.41
N ARG A 318 -10.65 14.29 -5.96
CA ARG A 318 -10.96 14.30 -4.53
C ARG A 318 -10.69 12.95 -3.88
N ASN A 319 -10.26 12.97 -2.62
CA ASN A 319 -10.01 11.79 -1.81
C ASN A 319 -9.14 10.76 -2.57
N MET A 320 -8.09 11.23 -3.23
CA MET A 320 -7.17 10.35 -3.95
C MET A 320 -6.42 9.51 -2.92
N THR A 321 -6.68 8.21 -2.92
CA THR A 321 -6.09 7.24 -1.98
C THR A 321 -5.09 6.38 -2.74
N ALA A 322 -3.80 6.73 -2.60
CA ALA A 322 -2.68 6.03 -3.22
C ALA A 322 -2.16 4.93 -2.28
N ILE A 323 -2.20 3.68 -2.75
CA ILE A 323 -1.85 2.49 -1.97
C ILE A 323 -0.68 1.77 -2.66
N ASN A 324 0.50 1.87 -2.04
CA ASN A 324 1.75 1.36 -2.60
C ASN A 324 2.52 0.51 -1.58
N SER A 325 3.58 -0.15 -2.04
CA SER A 325 4.49 -0.95 -1.20
C SER A 325 5.93 -0.47 -1.38
N ALA A 326 6.79 -0.80 -0.43
CA ALA A 326 8.22 -0.50 -0.45
C ALA A 326 9.01 -1.74 -0.03
N LEU A 327 10.30 -1.81 -0.34
CA LEU A 327 11.20 -2.88 0.10
C LEU A 327 11.54 -2.75 1.58
N GLU A 328 11.87 -1.54 2.02
CA GLU A 328 12.09 -1.21 3.43
C GLU A 328 11.71 0.25 3.73
N ILE A 329 11.41 0.53 5.00
CA ILE A 329 11.13 1.87 5.54
C ILE A 329 11.94 2.05 6.83
N ASP A 330 12.54 3.22 7.01
CA ASP A 330 13.27 3.50 8.24
C ASP A 330 12.43 4.18 9.34
N LEU A 331 12.98 4.24 10.56
CA LEU A 331 12.34 4.84 11.73
C LEU A 331 12.02 6.34 11.60
N THR A 332 12.52 7.03 10.59
CA THR A 332 12.17 8.43 10.29
C THR A 332 11.01 8.55 9.30
N GLY A 333 10.66 7.44 8.64
CA GLY A 333 9.58 7.34 7.68
C GLY A 333 9.97 7.61 6.22
N GLN A 334 11.25 7.52 5.86
CA GLN A 334 11.67 7.45 4.44
C GLN A 334 11.74 5.99 4.00
N ALA A 335 11.40 5.72 2.74
CA ALA A 335 11.31 4.36 2.22
C ALA A 335 11.97 4.22 0.84
N THR A 336 12.46 3.01 0.56
CA THR A 336 12.93 2.61 -0.76
C THR A 336 12.05 1.49 -1.29
N ALA A 337 11.64 1.61 -2.54
CA ALA A 337 10.92 0.58 -3.26
C ALA A 337 11.70 0.05 -4.48
N GLU A 338 12.84 0.66 -4.81
CA GLU A 338 13.60 0.33 -6.03
C GLU A 338 14.89 -0.44 -5.79
N SER A 339 15.52 -0.32 -4.61
CA SER A 339 16.80 -0.95 -4.34
C SER A 339 16.97 -1.38 -2.88
N ILE A 340 17.86 -2.34 -2.64
CA ILE A 340 18.23 -2.85 -1.32
C ILE A 340 19.74 -2.65 -1.17
N GLY A 341 20.12 -1.57 -0.48
CA GLY A 341 21.49 -1.07 -0.52
C GLY A 341 21.90 -0.81 -1.96
N GLU A 342 23.07 -1.32 -2.36
CA GLU A 342 23.64 -1.18 -3.70
C GLU A 342 22.94 -2.01 -4.78
N ILE A 343 22.01 -2.89 -4.42
CA ILE A 343 21.33 -3.79 -5.38
C ILE A 343 20.06 -3.14 -5.92
N PHE A 344 20.04 -2.82 -7.21
CA PHE A 344 18.81 -2.39 -7.89
C PHE A 344 17.85 -3.57 -8.04
N TYR A 345 16.64 -3.43 -7.50
CA TYR A 345 15.65 -4.49 -7.42
C TYR A 345 14.51 -4.32 -8.44
N SER A 346 14.03 -3.10 -8.62
CA SER A 346 12.90 -2.73 -9.49
C SER A 346 13.12 -1.36 -10.13
N GLY A 347 12.25 -0.37 -9.91
CA GLY A 347 12.47 0.99 -10.35
C GLY A 347 11.57 1.99 -9.63
N ILE A 348 11.78 3.28 -9.87
CA ILE A 348 10.97 4.37 -9.31
C ILE A 348 9.48 4.15 -9.63
N GLY A 349 9.19 3.86 -10.91
CA GLY A 349 7.82 3.65 -11.42
C GLY A 349 6.92 4.88 -11.22
N GLY A 350 5.61 4.66 -11.18
CA GLY A 350 4.64 5.72 -10.88
C GLY A 350 4.25 5.86 -9.42
N GLN A 351 4.73 5.01 -8.51
CA GLN A 351 4.27 5.06 -7.12
C GLN A 351 4.52 6.43 -6.49
N ALA A 352 5.68 7.04 -6.75
CA ALA A 352 6.05 8.34 -6.21
C ALA A 352 5.17 9.45 -6.79
N ASP A 353 4.81 9.34 -8.07
CA ASP A 353 3.84 10.24 -8.71
C ASP A 353 2.48 10.18 -8.00
N PHE A 354 1.97 8.97 -7.73
CA PHE A 354 0.69 8.75 -7.05
C PHE A 354 0.70 9.22 -5.61
N MET A 355 1.75 8.91 -4.85
CA MET A 355 1.91 9.36 -3.47
C MET A 355 1.94 10.90 -3.43
N ARG A 356 2.70 11.53 -4.32
CA ARG A 356 2.78 12.99 -4.39
C ARG A 356 1.45 13.64 -4.83
N GLY A 357 0.80 13.07 -5.82
CA GLY A 357 -0.51 13.53 -6.30
C GLY A 357 -1.60 13.41 -5.23
N ALA A 358 -1.60 12.33 -4.45
CA ALA A 358 -2.54 12.13 -3.34
C ALA A 358 -2.34 13.13 -2.20
N ILE A 359 -1.11 13.56 -1.89
CA ILE A 359 -0.86 14.61 -0.88
C ILE A 359 -1.46 15.95 -1.31
N LEU A 360 -1.43 16.25 -2.61
CA LEU A 360 -1.96 17.47 -3.19
C LEU A 360 -3.49 17.42 -3.39
N SER A 361 -4.08 16.23 -3.29
CA SER A 361 -5.52 16.00 -3.42
C SER A 361 -6.27 16.45 -2.15
N PRO A 362 -7.38 17.19 -2.28
CA PRO A 362 -8.27 17.46 -1.16
C PRO A 362 -8.78 16.16 -0.53
N GLY A 363 -8.45 15.92 0.74
CA GLY A 363 -8.81 14.69 1.46
C GLY A 363 -8.00 13.45 1.05
N GLY A 364 -6.93 13.63 0.27
CA GLY A 364 -6.11 12.52 -0.22
C GLY A 364 -5.30 11.81 0.87
N LYS A 365 -5.00 10.54 0.62
CA LYS A 365 -4.38 9.62 1.57
C LYS A 365 -3.24 8.87 0.88
N THR A 366 -2.09 8.81 1.53
CA THR A 366 -0.95 7.99 1.08
C THR A 366 -0.74 6.83 2.04
N ILE A 367 -0.85 5.61 1.51
CA ILE A 367 -0.80 4.37 2.29
C ILE A 367 0.37 3.53 1.78
N LEU A 368 1.33 3.28 2.65
CA LEU A 368 2.43 2.34 2.42
C LEU A 368 2.11 1.01 3.11
N ALA A 369 1.70 0.01 2.33
CA ALA A 369 1.41 -1.34 2.80
C ALA A 369 2.63 -2.25 2.60
N ILE A 370 3.17 -2.79 3.69
CA ILE A 370 4.41 -3.56 3.69
C ILE A 370 4.33 -4.70 4.70
N GLN A 371 4.87 -5.88 4.38
CA GLN A 371 5.07 -6.92 5.39
C GLN A 371 6.12 -6.44 6.38
N SER A 372 5.99 -6.75 7.66
CA SER A 372 6.99 -6.31 8.64
C SER A 372 8.33 -7.03 8.49
N THR A 373 8.36 -8.18 7.82
CA THR A 373 9.56 -9.00 7.59
C THR A 373 9.75 -9.45 6.13
N ALA A 374 10.93 -9.98 5.83
CA ALA A 374 11.32 -10.67 4.58
C ALA A 374 12.14 -11.93 4.93
N GLU A 375 12.50 -12.72 3.91
CA GLU A 375 13.33 -13.93 4.05
C GLU A 375 12.79 -14.89 5.13
N ASN A 376 11.51 -15.22 5.05
CA ASN A 376 10.82 -16.11 5.99
C ASN A 376 10.91 -15.64 7.46
N GLY A 377 10.89 -14.32 7.70
CA GLY A 377 10.92 -13.75 9.06
C GLY A 377 12.32 -13.50 9.61
N GLU A 378 13.38 -13.69 8.80
CA GLU A 378 14.76 -13.47 9.23
C GLU A 378 15.22 -12.02 9.10
N VAL A 379 14.58 -11.23 8.24
CA VAL A 379 14.95 -9.82 8.02
C VAL A 379 13.77 -8.90 8.31
N SER A 380 13.99 -7.83 9.06
CA SER A 380 12.99 -6.77 9.26
C SER A 380 12.92 -5.83 8.06
N ARG A 381 11.72 -5.44 7.64
CA ARG A 381 11.50 -4.41 6.61
C ARG A 381 11.24 -3.03 7.19
N ILE A 382 10.98 -2.94 8.49
CA ILE A 382 11.12 -1.70 9.27
C ILE A 382 12.53 -1.69 9.84
N VAL A 383 13.35 -0.75 9.39
CA VAL A 383 14.79 -0.73 9.67
C VAL A 383 15.19 0.52 10.47
N PRO A 384 16.30 0.50 11.22
CA PRO A 384 16.79 1.70 11.90
C PRO A 384 17.05 2.87 10.94
N PHE A 385 17.69 2.57 9.81
CA PHE A 385 18.02 3.48 8.71
C PHE A 385 18.02 2.65 7.42
N VAL A 386 17.64 3.28 6.31
CA VAL A 386 17.72 2.66 4.98
C VAL A 386 19.18 2.30 4.69
N LYS A 387 19.42 1.13 4.07
CA LYS A 387 20.78 0.63 3.81
C LYS A 387 21.60 1.61 2.97
N GLU A 388 22.89 1.67 3.27
CA GLU A 388 23.86 2.46 2.47
C GLU A 388 23.80 2.02 0.99
N GLY A 389 23.82 3.01 0.09
CA GLY A 389 23.68 2.80 -1.36
C GLY A 389 22.24 2.72 -1.88
N ALA A 390 21.22 2.62 -1.01
CA ALA A 390 19.84 2.51 -1.48
C ALA A 390 19.25 3.84 -1.98
N GLY A 391 18.45 3.77 -3.05
CA GLY A 391 17.71 4.89 -3.62
C GLY A 391 16.44 5.19 -2.83
N ILE A 392 16.28 6.42 -2.33
CA ILE A 392 15.06 6.83 -1.63
C ILE A 392 13.98 7.18 -2.66
N THR A 393 12.99 6.30 -2.81
CA THR A 393 11.85 6.52 -3.72
C THR A 393 10.76 7.36 -3.09
N LEU A 394 10.57 7.27 -1.77
CA LEU A 394 9.56 8.01 -1.02
C LEU A 394 10.22 8.75 0.15
N GLY A 395 10.12 10.08 0.13
CA GLY A 395 10.61 10.92 1.20
C GLY A 395 9.70 10.87 2.44
N ARG A 396 10.21 11.38 3.56
CA ARG A 396 9.48 11.43 4.85
C ARG A 396 8.15 12.18 4.78
N GLY A 397 8.05 13.13 3.85
CA GLY A 397 6.85 13.93 3.61
C GLY A 397 5.82 13.24 2.71
N ASP A 398 6.20 12.15 2.02
CA ASP A 398 5.33 11.50 1.04
C ASP A 398 4.38 10.46 1.67
N ILE A 399 4.65 10.05 2.91
CA ILE A 399 3.99 8.93 3.58
C ILE A 399 3.14 9.43 4.75
N HIS A 400 1.82 9.17 4.67
CA HIS A 400 0.86 9.48 5.74
C HIS A 400 0.59 8.25 6.60
N TYR A 401 0.28 7.11 5.98
CA TYR A 401 0.00 5.85 6.66
C TYR A 401 1.02 4.79 6.27
N VAL A 402 1.45 4.00 7.25
CA VAL A 402 2.22 2.77 7.06
C VAL A 402 1.43 1.64 7.69
N VAL A 403 1.25 0.55 6.96
CA VAL A 403 0.44 -0.59 7.39
C VAL A 403 1.26 -1.86 7.25
N THR A 404 1.34 -2.62 8.34
CA THR A 404 1.85 -3.99 8.39
C THR A 404 0.77 -4.92 8.91
N GLU A 405 1.08 -6.21 8.99
CA GLU A 405 0.23 -7.22 9.64
C GLU A 405 0.04 -6.97 11.14
N TYR A 406 0.79 -6.04 11.75
CA TYR A 406 0.69 -5.68 13.17
C TYR A 406 -0.08 -4.37 13.44
N GLY A 407 -0.52 -3.65 12.40
CA GLY A 407 -1.38 -2.49 12.56
C GLY A 407 -1.07 -1.32 11.64
N ILE A 408 -1.54 -0.14 12.05
CA ILE A 408 -1.49 1.11 11.29
C ILE A 408 -0.66 2.14 12.06
N ALA A 409 0.37 2.68 11.41
CA ALA A 409 1.11 3.86 11.87
C ALA A 409 0.77 5.07 11.00
N TYR A 410 0.18 6.10 11.59
CA TYR A 410 -0.02 7.39 10.93
C TYR A 410 1.15 8.32 11.24
N LEU A 411 1.84 8.86 10.24
CA LEU A 411 3.09 9.62 10.37
C LEU A 411 2.97 11.12 10.02
N HIS A 412 1.89 11.53 9.34
CA HIS A 412 1.74 12.92 8.91
C HIS A 412 1.50 13.85 10.11
N GLY A 413 2.26 14.94 10.18
CA GLY A 413 2.24 15.88 11.32
C GLY A 413 3.01 15.40 12.57
N LYS A 414 3.58 14.19 12.57
CA LYS A 414 4.33 13.65 13.71
C LYS A 414 5.83 13.97 13.64
N ASN A 415 6.44 14.20 14.81
CA ASN A 415 7.88 14.37 14.94
C ASN A 415 8.63 13.02 14.84
N ILE A 416 9.97 13.07 14.75
CA ILE A 416 10.80 11.87 14.55
C ILE A 416 10.66 10.84 15.68
N ARG A 417 10.50 11.29 16.94
CA ARG A 417 10.31 10.38 18.08
C ARG A 417 9.00 9.63 17.98
N GLU A 418 7.91 10.35 17.70
CA GLU A 418 6.59 9.76 17.51
C GLU A 418 6.58 8.78 16.34
N ARG A 419 7.16 9.18 15.19
CA ARG A 419 7.29 8.30 14.02
C ARG A 419 8.06 7.02 14.33
N ALA A 420 9.20 7.13 15.02
CA ALA A 420 9.99 5.97 15.40
C ALA A 420 9.18 5.03 16.31
N MET A 421 8.47 5.56 17.31
CA MET A 421 7.63 4.75 18.21
C MET A 421 6.46 4.10 17.48
N ASP A 422 5.80 4.81 16.56
CA ASP A 422 4.70 4.26 15.77
C ASP A 422 5.16 3.15 14.83
N LEU A 423 6.26 3.37 14.11
CA LEU A 423 6.82 2.36 13.21
C LEU A 423 7.29 1.12 13.97
N ILE A 424 7.94 1.29 15.13
CA ILE A 424 8.32 0.17 15.98
C ILE A 424 7.07 -0.60 16.47
N SER A 425 5.99 0.11 16.81
CA SER A 425 4.76 -0.53 17.30
C SER A 425 4.11 -1.47 16.27
N ILE A 426 4.34 -1.23 14.97
CA ILE A 426 3.85 -2.08 13.87
C ILE A 426 4.96 -2.95 13.25
N ALA A 427 6.16 -2.99 13.83
CA ALA A 427 7.19 -3.94 13.44
C ALA A 427 6.93 -5.33 14.03
N HIS A 428 7.54 -6.36 13.44
CA HIS A 428 7.49 -7.72 13.99
C HIS A 428 8.05 -7.75 15.42
N PRO A 429 7.40 -8.41 16.39
CA PRO A 429 7.85 -8.49 17.78
C PRO A 429 9.31 -8.92 17.94
N LYS A 430 9.78 -9.89 17.14
CA LYS A 430 11.21 -10.33 17.05
C LYS A 430 12.21 -9.17 16.91
N PHE A 431 11.87 -8.11 16.16
CA PHE A 431 12.80 -7.02 15.83
C PHE A 431 12.60 -5.75 16.66
N ARG A 432 11.49 -5.61 17.38
CA ARG A 432 11.22 -4.42 18.22
C ARG A 432 12.31 -4.12 19.25
N PRO A 433 12.90 -5.09 19.98
CA PRO A 433 14.00 -4.81 20.92
C PRO A 433 15.22 -4.19 20.23
N MET A 434 15.60 -4.71 19.06
CA MET A 434 16.70 -4.18 18.26
C MET A 434 16.39 -2.76 17.77
N LEU A 435 15.19 -2.53 17.24
CA LEU A 435 14.78 -1.20 16.76
C LEU A 435 14.74 -0.15 17.87
N ILE A 436 14.24 -0.51 19.07
CA ILE A 436 14.27 0.35 20.25
C ILE A 436 15.72 0.67 20.66
N GLY A 437 16.60 -0.34 20.70
CA GLY A 437 18.01 -0.17 21.01
C GLY A 437 18.70 0.81 20.06
N GLU A 438 18.49 0.63 18.76
CA GLU A 438 19.03 1.51 17.73
C GLU A 438 18.43 2.92 17.77
N ALA A 439 17.13 3.05 18.00
CA ALA A 439 16.47 4.34 18.15
C ALA A 439 17.02 5.14 19.34
N LYS A 440 17.27 4.47 20.48
CA LYS A 440 17.92 5.08 21.66
C LYS A 440 19.35 5.50 21.38
N ARG A 441 20.13 4.59 20.78
CA ARG A 441 21.54 4.82 20.41
C ARG A 441 21.69 6.04 19.50
N ARG A 442 20.74 6.22 18.57
CA ARG A 442 20.69 7.34 17.62
C ARG A 442 19.93 8.57 18.11
N HIS A 443 19.42 8.54 19.35
CA HIS A 443 18.66 9.64 19.96
C HIS A 443 17.40 10.04 19.20
N LEU A 444 16.77 9.07 18.53
CA LEU A 444 15.44 9.25 17.93
C LEU A 444 14.34 9.19 18.99
N ILE A 445 14.54 8.38 20.03
CA ILE A 445 13.63 8.23 21.18
C ILE A 445 14.40 8.45 22.49
N TYR A 446 13.66 8.54 23.60
CA TYR A 446 14.23 8.72 24.93
C TYR A 446 15.15 7.57 25.31
N ARG A 447 16.30 7.87 25.93
CA ARG A 447 17.28 6.84 26.34
C ARG A 447 16.69 5.88 27.39
N ASP A 448 15.81 6.40 28.23
CA ASP A 448 15.05 5.71 29.27
C ASP A 448 13.71 5.13 28.80
N GLN A 449 13.38 5.18 27.49
CA GLN A 449 12.15 4.60 26.95
C GLN A 449 11.99 3.12 27.38
N LEU A 450 10.91 2.79 28.08
CA LEU A 450 10.63 1.43 28.51
C LEU A 450 10.03 0.61 27.36
N TYR A 451 10.32 -0.69 27.35
CA TYR A 451 9.76 -1.64 26.39
C TYR A 451 9.65 -3.02 27.04
N ILE A 452 8.46 -3.62 26.97
CA ILE A 452 8.19 -4.96 27.47
C ILE A 452 8.46 -5.97 26.36
N THR A 453 9.38 -6.89 26.59
CA THR A 453 9.79 -7.91 25.62
C THR A 453 8.96 -9.19 25.74
N GLY A 454 8.79 -9.91 24.64
CA GLY A 454 8.08 -11.19 24.59
C GLY A 454 6.55 -11.04 24.59
N GLU A 455 5.85 -12.16 24.74
CA GLU A 455 4.39 -12.25 24.61
C GLU A 455 3.62 -11.29 25.54
N GLY A 456 4.17 -10.98 26.72
CA GLY A 456 3.56 -10.05 27.66
C GLY A 456 3.42 -8.62 27.14
N GLY A 457 4.28 -8.20 26.20
CA GLY A 457 4.24 -6.88 25.57
C GLY A 457 3.51 -6.86 24.22
N GLU A 458 2.99 -8.00 23.75
CA GLU A 458 2.27 -8.06 22.48
C GLU A 458 0.86 -7.48 22.63
N TYR A 459 0.50 -6.58 21.71
CA TYR A 459 -0.75 -5.84 21.78
C TYR A 459 -1.96 -6.79 21.59
N PRO A 460 -2.86 -6.93 22.57
CA PRO A 460 -3.95 -7.88 22.51
C PRO A 460 -5.15 -7.32 21.72
N GLU A 461 -5.02 -7.29 20.39
CA GLU A 461 -6.01 -6.72 19.45
C GLU A 461 -7.43 -7.25 19.64
N HIS A 462 -7.59 -8.52 20.03
CA HIS A 462 -8.89 -9.15 20.29
C HIS A 462 -9.68 -8.54 21.46
N LEU A 463 -9.06 -7.62 22.22
CA LEU A 463 -9.70 -6.82 23.28
C LEU A 463 -10.20 -5.46 22.79
N GLU A 464 -10.02 -5.11 21.51
CA GLU A 464 -10.66 -3.94 20.92
C GLU A 464 -12.19 -4.12 20.85
N ALA A 465 -12.96 -3.12 21.28
CA ALA A 465 -14.42 -3.20 21.32
C ALA A 465 -15.11 -1.85 21.14
N HIS A 466 -16.09 -1.79 20.22
CA HIS A 466 -17.04 -0.68 20.18
C HIS A 466 -18.11 -0.87 21.28
N ARG A 467 -18.32 0.18 22.07
CA ARG A 467 -19.31 0.21 23.17
C ARG A 467 -20.19 1.45 23.07
N THR A 468 -21.37 1.34 23.63
CA THR A 468 -22.28 2.48 23.80
C THR A 468 -22.67 2.52 25.27
N THR A 469 -22.37 3.63 25.93
CA THR A 469 -22.74 3.81 27.34
C THR A 469 -24.27 3.79 27.52
N HIS A 470 -24.75 3.56 28.75
CA HIS A 470 -26.18 3.67 29.09
C HIS A 470 -26.82 5.04 28.76
N ARG A 471 -26.01 6.07 28.49
CA ARG A 471 -26.46 7.42 28.06
C ARG A 471 -26.40 7.62 26.54
N GLY A 472 -26.19 6.56 25.75
CA GLY A 472 -26.12 6.62 24.30
C GLY A 472 -24.80 7.17 23.73
N PHE A 473 -23.77 7.38 24.56
CA PHE A 473 -22.47 7.85 24.09
C PHE A 473 -21.65 6.69 23.52
N ALA A 474 -21.34 6.75 22.22
CA ALA A 474 -20.49 5.78 21.54
C ALA A 474 -19.01 6.00 21.89
N VAL A 475 -18.31 4.92 22.18
CA VAL A 475 -16.90 4.93 22.59
C VAL A 475 -16.19 3.68 22.08
N PHE A 476 -14.92 3.80 21.74
CA PHE A 476 -14.07 2.68 21.36
C PHE A 476 -13.16 2.33 22.53
N PHE A 477 -13.19 1.08 22.96
CA PHE A 477 -12.30 0.55 23.98
C PHE A 477 -11.17 -0.21 23.32
N ARG A 478 -9.95 0.07 23.73
CA ARG A 478 -8.78 -0.69 23.33
C ARG A 478 -7.72 -0.71 24.42
N PRO A 479 -6.88 -1.75 24.48
CA PRO A 479 -5.66 -1.68 25.29
C PRO A 479 -4.83 -0.45 24.92
N VAL A 480 -4.09 0.07 25.90
CA VAL A 480 -3.04 1.06 25.63
C VAL A 480 -2.00 0.45 24.70
N ARG A 481 -1.30 1.27 23.92
CA ARG A 481 -0.18 0.88 23.07
C ARG A 481 1.10 1.54 23.58
N MET A 482 2.24 0.94 23.24
CA MET A 482 3.56 1.47 23.64
C MET A 482 3.84 2.89 23.12
N ASN A 483 3.14 3.34 22.09
CA ASN A 483 3.24 4.67 21.47
C ASN A 483 2.16 5.66 21.93
N ASP A 484 1.28 5.30 22.87
CA ASP A 484 0.18 6.18 23.36
C ASP A 484 0.63 7.26 24.35
N GLU A 485 1.92 7.44 24.58
CA GLU A 485 2.43 8.38 25.58
C GLU A 485 1.87 9.80 25.40
N HIS A 486 1.78 10.26 24.15
CA HIS A 486 1.20 11.56 23.81
C HIS A 486 -0.31 11.61 24.04
N LEU A 487 -1.02 10.55 23.64
CA LEU A 487 -2.47 10.45 23.83
C LEU A 487 -2.83 10.53 25.31
N LEU A 488 -2.07 9.81 26.15
CA LEU A 488 -2.23 9.84 27.60
C LEU A 488 -1.83 11.19 28.19
N LYS A 489 -0.71 11.78 27.76
CA LYS A 489 -0.29 13.11 28.20
C LYS A 489 -1.41 14.11 27.99
N ASP A 490 -1.93 14.21 26.77
CA ASP A 490 -2.97 15.17 26.41
C ASP A 490 -4.26 14.89 27.20
N PHE A 491 -4.63 13.61 27.37
CA PHE A 491 -5.75 13.21 28.22
C PHE A 491 -5.60 13.68 29.67
N PHE A 492 -4.45 13.45 30.31
CA PHE A 492 -4.23 13.87 31.70
C PHE A 492 -4.25 15.40 31.85
N TYR A 493 -3.73 16.16 30.89
CA TYR A 493 -3.79 17.63 30.93
C TYR A 493 -5.18 18.20 30.58
N GLN A 494 -6.09 17.41 30.04
CA GLN A 494 -7.50 17.80 29.89
C GLN A 494 -8.28 17.65 31.20
N LEU A 495 -7.82 16.82 32.14
CA LEU A 495 -8.50 16.60 33.41
C LEU A 495 -8.48 17.83 34.31
N THR A 496 -9.50 17.94 35.17
CA THR A 496 -9.49 18.94 36.25
C THR A 496 -8.45 18.59 37.32
N ASN A 497 -7.99 19.60 38.07
CA ASN A 497 -7.09 19.38 39.21
C ASN A 497 -7.69 18.39 40.23
N ASP A 498 -8.99 18.44 40.46
CA ASP A 498 -9.69 17.52 41.36
C ASP A 498 -9.65 16.08 40.82
N SER A 499 -9.87 15.88 39.51
CA SER A 499 -9.75 14.56 38.89
C SER A 499 -8.32 14.01 38.96
N MET A 500 -7.30 14.86 38.78
CA MET A 500 -5.90 14.49 38.95
C MET A 500 -5.59 14.13 40.40
N TYR A 501 -6.07 14.94 41.36
CA TYR A 501 -5.92 14.69 42.78
C TYR A 501 -6.56 13.36 43.18
N HIS A 502 -7.80 13.11 42.76
CA HIS A 502 -8.52 11.87 43.00
C HIS A 502 -7.82 10.65 42.39
N ARG A 503 -7.24 10.78 41.19
CA ARG A 503 -6.59 9.67 40.50
C ARG A 503 -5.25 9.27 41.13
N PHE A 504 -4.49 10.25 41.62
CA PHE A 504 -3.13 10.05 42.12
C PHE A 504 -2.99 10.18 43.63
N ILE A 505 -4.07 10.48 44.35
CA ILE A 505 -4.13 10.69 45.81
C ILE A 505 -3.06 11.71 46.25
N SER A 506 -2.76 12.68 45.37
CA SER A 506 -1.71 13.68 45.57
C SER A 506 -1.94 14.86 44.63
N MET A 507 -1.67 16.08 45.09
CA MET A 507 -1.74 17.26 44.23
C MET A 507 -0.63 17.17 43.18
N ARG A 508 -1.04 17.16 41.90
CA ARG A 508 -0.12 17.04 40.77
C ARG A 508 -0.51 18.00 39.67
N THR A 509 0.49 18.64 39.10
CA THR A 509 0.33 19.58 38.00
C THR A 509 1.16 19.18 36.77
N ASP A 510 1.94 18.10 36.87
CA ASP A 510 2.82 17.63 35.81
C ASP A 510 2.64 16.13 35.50
N MET A 511 2.94 15.77 34.25
CA MET A 511 2.99 14.39 33.75
C MET A 511 4.30 14.17 32.97
N PRO A 512 5.42 13.91 33.68
CA PRO A 512 6.72 13.68 33.05
C PRO A 512 6.77 12.33 32.32
N HIS A 513 7.71 12.20 31.37
CA HIS A 513 7.95 10.98 30.59
C HIS A 513 8.02 9.72 31.46
N GLU A 514 8.87 9.72 32.49
CA GLU A 514 9.07 8.57 33.42
C GLU A 514 7.75 8.05 34.01
N ARG A 515 6.79 8.94 34.27
CA ARG A 515 5.47 8.57 34.80
C ARG A 515 4.57 8.01 33.71
N LEU A 516 4.52 8.68 32.55
CA LEU A 516 3.70 8.22 31.43
C LEU A 516 4.15 6.84 30.93
N GLN A 517 5.46 6.54 30.98
CA GLN A 517 6.01 5.23 30.65
C GLN A 517 5.37 4.09 31.46
N LYS A 518 5.02 4.32 32.73
CA LYS A 518 4.33 3.33 33.59
C LYS A 518 2.91 3.00 33.13
N PHE A 519 2.33 3.80 32.24
CA PHE A 519 0.99 3.57 31.69
C PHE A 519 1.01 2.98 30.28
N VAL A 520 2.14 3.01 29.57
CA VAL A 520 2.24 2.52 28.17
C VAL A 520 3.14 1.31 28.02
N ALA A 521 4.10 1.09 28.92
CA ALA A 521 4.96 -0.09 28.93
C ALA A 521 4.34 -1.18 29.83
N ILE A 522 3.25 -1.78 29.34
CA ILE A 522 2.41 -2.71 30.08
C ILE A 522 2.75 -4.17 29.76
N ASP A 523 2.91 -5.02 30.78
CA ASP A 523 2.86 -6.49 30.62
C ASP A 523 1.41 -6.97 30.79
N TYR A 524 0.73 -7.24 29.66
CA TYR A 524 -0.70 -7.54 29.61
C TYR A 524 -1.12 -8.81 30.38
N ARG A 525 -0.14 -9.61 30.83
CA ARG A 525 -0.37 -10.80 31.67
C ARG A 525 -0.49 -10.46 33.15
N ARG A 526 0.03 -9.30 33.58
CA ARG A 526 0.11 -8.86 34.98
C ARG A 526 -0.70 -7.62 35.25
N GLU A 527 -0.89 -6.79 34.25
CA GLU A 527 -1.65 -5.56 34.33
C GLU A 527 -2.39 -5.33 33.03
N MET A 528 -3.51 -4.61 33.11
CA MET A 528 -4.30 -4.24 31.94
C MET A 528 -4.60 -2.76 32.03
N VAL A 529 -4.41 -2.03 30.93
CA VAL A 529 -4.80 -0.63 30.79
C VAL A 529 -5.65 -0.52 29.53
N ILE A 530 -6.92 -0.14 29.70
CA ILE A 530 -7.87 0.10 28.62
C ILE A 530 -8.08 1.62 28.48
N LEU A 531 -7.90 2.11 27.26
CA LEU A 531 -8.29 3.45 26.86
C LEU A 531 -9.71 3.42 26.30
N ALA A 532 -10.50 4.40 26.72
CA ALA A 532 -11.75 4.79 26.10
C ALA A 532 -11.46 5.95 25.15
N THR A 533 -11.60 5.74 23.84
CA THR A 533 -11.28 6.73 22.82
C THR A 533 -12.48 7.05 21.94
N ILE A 534 -12.46 8.25 21.37
CA ILE A 534 -13.40 8.70 20.33
C ILE A 534 -12.61 9.22 19.14
N GLU A 535 -13.25 9.26 17.98
CA GLU A 535 -12.71 9.93 16.81
C GLU A 535 -13.26 11.36 16.75
N GLN A 536 -12.37 12.36 16.74
CA GLN A 536 -12.70 13.77 16.59
C GLN A 536 -11.84 14.34 15.47
N GLU A 537 -12.47 14.83 14.40
CA GLU A 537 -11.78 15.38 13.23
C GLU A 537 -10.71 14.44 12.64
N GLY A 538 -10.98 13.13 12.62
CA GLY A 538 -10.05 12.10 12.14
C GLY A 538 -8.89 11.79 13.09
N LYS A 539 -8.90 12.33 14.31
CA LYS A 539 -7.91 12.04 15.35
C LYS A 539 -8.53 11.23 16.48
N GLU A 540 -7.76 10.26 16.94
CA GLU A 540 -8.11 9.53 18.16
C GLU A 540 -7.88 10.42 19.39
N VAL A 541 -8.90 10.55 20.22
CA VAL A 541 -8.87 11.32 21.47
C VAL A 541 -9.28 10.42 22.62
N ALA A 542 -8.44 10.33 23.65
CA ALA A 542 -8.77 9.60 24.87
C ALA A 542 -9.73 10.41 25.74
N VAL A 543 -10.81 9.78 26.17
CA VAL A 543 -11.87 10.35 27.02
C VAL A 543 -12.00 9.63 28.37
N GLY A 544 -11.30 8.51 28.52
CA GLY A 544 -11.19 7.76 29.77
C GLY A 544 -10.06 6.74 29.72
N MET A 545 -9.60 6.33 30.89
CA MET A 545 -8.61 5.28 31.08
C MET A 545 -9.01 4.47 32.30
N GLY A 546 -9.00 3.14 32.17
CA GLY A 546 -9.12 2.24 33.31
C GLY A 546 -8.03 1.19 33.30
N GLN A 547 -7.58 0.81 34.49
CA GLN A 547 -6.53 -0.17 34.67
C GLN A 547 -6.81 -1.10 35.83
N TYR A 548 -6.24 -2.30 35.76
CA TYR A 548 -6.05 -3.14 36.93
C TYR A 548 -4.66 -3.79 36.93
N MET A 549 -4.11 -4.03 38.12
CA MET A 549 -2.85 -4.76 38.33
C MET A 549 -3.10 -5.97 39.21
N ILE A 550 -2.70 -7.15 38.74
CA ILE A 550 -2.97 -8.43 39.41
C ILE A 550 -2.11 -8.56 40.67
N ASP A 551 -2.77 -8.90 41.79
CA ASP A 551 -2.11 -9.42 42.98
C ASP A 551 -2.24 -10.95 42.99
N GLU A 552 -1.14 -11.62 42.63
CA GLU A 552 -1.07 -13.08 42.57
C GLU A 552 -1.35 -13.75 43.92
N LYS A 553 -1.17 -13.06 45.06
CA LYS A 553 -1.37 -13.64 46.39
C LYS A 553 -2.83 -13.71 46.81
N SER A 554 -3.59 -12.67 46.48
CA SER A 554 -5.00 -12.56 46.85
C SER A 554 -5.95 -13.05 45.76
N HIS A 555 -5.43 -13.36 44.56
CA HIS A 555 -6.24 -13.62 43.36
C HIS A 555 -7.22 -12.47 43.05
N THR A 556 -6.86 -11.24 43.43
CA THR A 556 -7.60 -10.02 43.11
C THR A 556 -6.73 -9.09 42.26
N ALA A 557 -7.27 -7.95 41.82
CA ALA A 557 -6.47 -6.92 41.17
C ALA A 557 -6.77 -5.52 41.72
N GLU A 558 -5.74 -4.70 41.86
CA GLU A 558 -5.91 -3.28 42.21
C GLU A 558 -6.47 -2.53 41.00
N VAL A 559 -7.69 -2.01 41.09
CA VAL A 559 -8.38 -1.31 40.00
C VAL A 559 -8.32 0.20 40.20
N ALA A 560 -8.02 0.93 39.12
CA ALA A 560 -8.09 2.38 39.12
C ALA A 560 -8.50 2.91 37.75
N PHE A 561 -9.24 4.01 37.71
CA PHE A 561 -9.63 4.62 36.45
C PHE A 561 -9.93 6.10 36.61
N VAL A 562 -9.93 6.81 35.49
CA VAL A 562 -10.22 8.24 35.41
C VAL A 562 -10.90 8.54 34.08
N VAL A 563 -11.84 9.48 34.10
CA VAL A 563 -12.61 9.87 32.92
C VAL A 563 -12.69 11.39 32.83
N TYR A 564 -12.65 11.93 31.61
CA TYR A 564 -12.74 13.37 31.38
C TYR A 564 -14.19 13.88 31.48
N GLN A 565 -15.20 13.06 31.18
CA GLN A 565 -16.60 13.47 31.18
C GLN A 565 -17.53 12.42 31.82
N GLY A 566 -18.49 12.89 32.62
CA GLY A 566 -19.54 12.09 33.28
C GLY A 566 -20.64 11.59 32.34
N LYS A 567 -20.27 10.94 31.23
CA LYS A 567 -21.19 10.40 30.21
C LYS A 567 -21.48 8.90 30.37
N GLY A 568 -21.26 8.36 31.56
CA GLY A 568 -21.38 6.91 31.82
C GLY A 568 -20.16 6.08 31.39
N ILE A 569 -19.09 6.73 30.91
CA ILE A 569 -17.85 6.06 30.47
C ILE A 569 -17.21 5.26 31.60
N GLY A 570 -17.18 5.79 32.83
CA GLY A 570 -16.56 5.10 33.98
C GLY A 570 -17.26 3.78 34.31
N ALA A 571 -18.59 3.74 34.24
CA ALA A 571 -19.37 2.52 34.47
C ALA A 571 -19.15 1.48 33.37
N GLU A 572 -19.08 1.93 32.11
CA GLU A 572 -18.82 1.04 30.98
C GLU A 572 -17.39 0.48 31.03
N LEU A 573 -16.38 1.32 31.36
CA LEU A 573 -15.00 0.88 31.57
C LEU A 573 -14.92 -0.15 32.69
N LEU A 574 -15.51 0.12 33.85
CA LEU A 574 -15.50 -0.81 34.99
C LEU A 574 -16.20 -2.12 34.65
N THR A 575 -17.34 -2.08 33.94
CA THR A 575 -18.01 -3.29 33.42
C THR A 575 -17.07 -4.11 32.55
N TYR A 576 -16.37 -3.45 31.63
CA TYR A 576 -15.45 -4.13 30.72
C TYR A 576 -14.23 -4.70 31.44
N LEU A 577 -13.63 -3.96 32.38
CA LEU A 577 -12.53 -4.45 33.21
C LEU A 577 -12.97 -5.64 34.06
N THR A 578 -14.16 -5.62 34.66
CA THR A 578 -14.72 -6.76 35.40
C THR A 578 -14.86 -7.98 34.49
N PHE A 579 -15.33 -7.81 33.25
CA PHE A 579 -15.40 -8.90 32.28
C PHE A 579 -14.01 -9.50 31.99
N LEU A 580 -13.00 -8.66 31.76
CA LEU A 580 -11.62 -9.11 31.52
C LEU A 580 -11.03 -9.82 32.75
N ALA A 581 -11.20 -9.25 33.94
CA ALA A 581 -10.73 -9.81 35.19
C ALA A 581 -11.35 -11.18 35.49
N LYS A 582 -12.67 -11.33 35.30
CA LYS A 582 -13.36 -12.62 35.42
C LYS A 582 -12.84 -13.65 34.43
N LYS A 583 -12.60 -13.24 33.17
CA LYS A 583 -12.03 -14.13 32.14
C LYS A 583 -10.61 -14.59 32.49
N GLN A 584 -9.86 -13.79 33.26
CA GLN A 584 -8.55 -14.16 33.80
C GLN A 584 -8.61 -14.96 35.11
N GLY A 585 -9.80 -15.24 35.64
CA GLY A 585 -9.99 -16.03 36.87
C GLY A 585 -9.78 -15.25 38.16
N LEU A 586 -9.82 -13.91 38.12
CA LEU A 586 -9.73 -13.08 39.32
C LEU A 586 -11.03 -13.14 40.14
N LEU A 587 -10.91 -13.10 41.46
CA LEU A 587 -12.03 -13.21 42.42
C LEU A 587 -12.69 -11.85 42.71
N GLY A 588 -11.98 -10.75 42.46
CA GLY A 588 -12.46 -9.41 42.80
C GLY A 588 -11.44 -8.33 42.49
N PHE A 589 -11.78 -7.11 42.90
CA PHE A 589 -10.90 -5.95 42.83
C PHE A 589 -10.60 -5.38 44.21
N ALA A 590 -9.42 -4.78 44.35
CA ALA A 590 -9.09 -3.88 45.44
C ALA A 590 -9.02 -2.43 44.91
N ALA A 591 -9.39 -1.44 45.70
CA ALA A 591 -9.21 -0.03 45.32
C ALA A 591 -9.01 0.86 46.54
N THR A 592 -8.14 1.86 46.40
CA THR A 592 -7.97 2.93 47.38
C THR A 592 -8.62 4.21 46.86
N VAL A 593 -9.62 4.72 47.56
CA VAL A 593 -10.43 5.88 47.13
C VAL A 593 -10.43 6.95 48.20
N LEU A 594 -10.15 8.20 47.84
CA LEU A 594 -10.29 9.33 48.77
C LEU A 594 -11.73 9.47 49.27
N GLN A 595 -11.90 9.78 50.56
CA GLN A 595 -13.21 9.84 51.22
C GLN A 595 -14.17 10.86 50.58
N ASP A 596 -13.64 11.92 49.99
CA ASP A 596 -14.40 12.98 49.32
C ASP A 596 -14.76 12.66 47.85
N ASN A 597 -14.20 11.60 47.26
CA ASN A 597 -14.51 11.15 45.90
C ASN A 597 -15.83 10.34 45.84
N LYS A 598 -16.92 11.02 46.22
CA LYS A 598 -18.29 10.47 46.20
C LYS A 598 -18.70 9.84 44.85
N PRO A 599 -18.36 10.42 43.68
CA PRO A 599 -18.71 9.82 42.40
C PRO A 599 -18.11 8.42 42.22
N MET A 600 -16.88 8.21 42.66
CA MET A 600 -16.17 6.92 42.55
C MET A 600 -16.74 5.87 43.51
N LEU A 601 -17.02 6.27 44.76
CA LEU A 601 -17.67 5.39 45.74
C LEU A 601 -19.05 4.93 45.27
N HIS A 602 -19.87 5.86 44.76
CA HIS A 602 -21.20 5.56 44.23
C HIS A 602 -21.12 4.63 43.01
N LEU A 603 -20.12 4.84 42.15
CA LEU A 603 -19.90 3.97 41.01
C LEU A 603 -19.61 2.53 41.46
N PHE A 604 -18.69 2.30 42.40
CA PHE A 604 -18.43 0.95 42.90
C PHE A 604 -19.67 0.30 43.54
N GLU A 605 -20.43 1.05 44.34
CA GLU A 605 -21.67 0.55 44.96
C GLU A 605 -22.74 0.16 43.92
N SER A 606 -22.81 0.89 42.81
CA SER A 606 -23.79 0.63 41.74
C SER A 606 -23.49 -0.60 40.89
N MET A 607 -22.28 -1.15 40.97
CA MET A 607 -21.80 -2.26 40.12
C MET A 607 -22.12 -3.65 40.67
N GLY A 608 -22.79 -3.74 41.81
CA GLY A 608 -23.30 -5.00 42.35
C GLY A 608 -22.23 -5.93 42.95
N PHE A 609 -21.04 -5.42 43.24
CA PHE A 609 -20.00 -6.14 43.99
C PHE A 609 -20.40 -6.35 45.45
N GLU A 610 -19.79 -7.35 46.09
CA GLU A 610 -19.77 -7.44 47.55
C GLU A 610 -18.60 -6.60 48.06
N ILE A 611 -18.91 -5.49 48.75
CA ILE A 611 -17.92 -4.48 49.09
C ILE A 611 -17.65 -4.48 50.60
N GLU A 612 -16.41 -4.77 50.97
CA GLU A 612 -15.87 -4.47 52.29
C GLU A 612 -15.14 -3.13 52.23
N LYS A 613 -15.37 -2.26 53.23
CA LYS A 613 -14.77 -0.92 53.29
C LYS A 613 -14.04 -0.73 54.61
N ARG A 614 -12.78 -0.33 54.54
CA ARG A 614 -12.00 0.09 55.70
C ARG A 614 -11.52 1.52 55.50
N LEU A 615 -11.78 2.39 56.47
CA LEU A 615 -11.23 3.75 56.47
C LEU A 615 -9.81 3.69 57.05
N ASP A 616 -8.84 4.19 56.29
CA ASP A 616 -7.46 4.37 56.74
C ASP A 616 -6.92 5.72 56.26
N ALA A 617 -6.37 6.52 57.18
CA ALA A 617 -5.69 7.80 56.89
C ALA A 617 -6.37 8.75 55.86
N GLY A 618 -7.71 8.80 55.81
CA GLY A 618 -8.47 9.67 54.89
C GLY A 618 -8.81 9.05 53.52
N THR A 619 -8.47 7.79 53.30
CA THR A 619 -8.90 6.98 52.16
C THR A 619 -9.74 5.78 52.62
N TYR A 620 -10.63 5.31 51.75
CA TYR A 620 -11.27 4.01 51.88
C TYR A 620 -10.44 2.98 51.11
N GLU A 621 -9.99 1.94 51.82
CA GLU A 621 -9.55 0.68 51.23
C GLU A 621 -10.81 -0.16 50.99
N LEU A 622 -11.06 -0.48 49.72
CA LEU A 622 -12.21 -1.24 49.26
C LEU A 622 -11.76 -2.61 48.76
N THR A 623 -12.37 -3.67 49.28
CA THR A 623 -12.30 -5.00 48.69
C THR A 623 -13.65 -5.29 48.04
N MET A 624 -13.65 -5.60 46.75
CA MET A 624 -14.84 -5.74 45.91
C MET A 624 -14.87 -7.13 45.28
N SER A 625 -15.52 -8.08 45.93
CA SER A 625 -15.63 -9.45 45.45
C SER A 625 -16.64 -9.56 44.31
N PHE A 626 -16.31 -10.33 43.29
CA PHE A 626 -17.23 -10.66 42.22
C PHE A 626 -18.24 -11.70 42.71
N LYS A 627 -19.53 -11.43 42.53
CA LYS A 627 -20.56 -12.44 42.80
C LYS A 627 -20.36 -13.65 41.89
N GLU A 628 -20.44 -14.85 42.47
CA GLU A 628 -20.58 -16.10 41.71
C GLU A 628 -21.83 -16.01 40.85
N ALA A 629 -21.72 -16.49 39.60
CA ALA A 629 -22.77 -16.37 38.59
C ALA A 629 -23.84 -17.45 38.78
#